data_AF-R6M270-F1
#
_entry.id   AF-R6M270-F1
#
_cell.length_a   1.000
_cell.length_b   1.000
_cell.length_c   1.000
_cell.angle_alpha   90.00
_cell.angle_beta   90.00
_cell.angle_gamma   90.00
#
_symmetry.space_group_name_H-M   'P 1'
#
loop_
_entity.id
_entity.type
_entity.pdbx_description
1 polymer ?
#
loop_
_entity_poly.entity_id
_entity_poly.type
_entity_poly.pdbx_seq_one_letter_code
_entity_poly.pdbx_strand_id
1 'polypeptide(L)'
;MEKIEVIKSIGQRSGGDIYLGVVGAVRTGKSTFIRKFMENLIIPNIQDEYERKRCLDELPQAAAGKTIMTTEPKFVPATATKIQIEDFSANIRMIDCVGYVIPAAKGYEDDNGPRLVMTPWYQEPIPFVEAAEIGTEKVIKDHSTIGIVVTTDGSIGEIPRSEYLEAEKTVIEELTSIGKPYIVLLNSTHPMLPDTERLAAKMKEEYKVPVLPINIESMQEKDMYGILKEALYEFPIEQIKVNMPEWIAVLNPDNYIKAEYITKIKEAITEVNKLKDIDKINNNFTESEYISKSYISEVDPATGEVTINLEAPAGLYSQVLKDTIGVTVGTKADLLSLFQELNVAKREYDQIKSALKMVKQTGYGIASPTLEDMKLDPPEIIKQGSRYGIKLKAKASSIHMIKVDVESTFEPIIGSELQSKELINYLTKNENESGIWKSEIFGRSLDVIVQEGIQAKLSMMPDNIRFKLCQTLTKIINKGSSNMIAIVI
;
A
#
# COMPACT_ATOMS: atom_id res chain seq x y z
N MET A 1 24.80 8.23 -7.12
CA MET A 1 24.03 8.89 -8.18
C MET A 1 24.97 9.80 -8.93
N GLU A 2 25.24 9.46 -10.18
CA GLU A 2 26.08 10.26 -11.07
C GLU A 2 25.35 11.56 -11.47
N LYS A 3 26.10 12.58 -11.90
CA LYS A 3 25.58 13.90 -12.30
C LYS A 3 24.38 13.80 -13.26
N ILE A 4 24.49 12.89 -14.22
CA ILE A 4 23.53 12.69 -15.32
C ILE A 4 22.25 11.99 -14.84
N GLU A 5 22.38 11.04 -13.91
CA GLU A 5 21.25 10.33 -13.34
C GLU A 5 20.28 11.28 -12.63
N VAL A 6 20.78 12.34 -12.00
CA VAL A 6 19.93 13.33 -11.30
C VAL A 6 19.00 14.06 -12.28
N ILE A 7 19.52 14.56 -13.40
CA ILE A 7 18.71 15.28 -14.39
C ILE A 7 17.73 14.31 -15.07
N LYS A 8 18.19 13.09 -15.40
CA LYS A 8 17.33 12.05 -15.95
C LYS A 8 16.18 11.71 -15.01
N SER A 9 16.46 11.60 -13.71
CA SER A 9 15.46 11.28 -12.69
C SER A 9 14.43 12.40 -12.56
N ILE A 10 14.88 13.66 -12.48
CA ILE A 10 13.98 14.82 -12.44
C ILE A 10 13.14 14.92 -13.73
N GLY A 11 13.76 14.67 -14.89
CA GLY A 11 13.07 14.67 -16.18
C GLY A 11 11.99 13.58 -16.26
N GLN A 12 12.29 12.35 -15.85
CA GLN A 12 11.30 11.27 -15.78
C GLN A 12 10.18 11.60 -14.78
N ARG A 13 10.54 12.11 -13.61
CA ARG A 13 9.61 12.54 -12.55
C ARG A 13 8.62 13.62 -13.02
N SER A 14 9.05 14.43 -13.97
CA SER A 14 8.31 15.57 -14.51
C SER A 14 7.67 15.32 -15.88
N GLY A 15 7.69 14.07 -16.36
CA GLY A 15 7.10 13.72 -17.65
C GLY A 15 7.88 14.26 -18.86
N GLY A 16 9.14 14.62 -18.69
CA GLY A 16 10.05 15.13 -19.73
C GLY A 16 10.26 16.65 -19.69
N ASP A 17 9.54 17.37 -18.83
CA ASP A 17 9.57 18.84 -18.75
C ASP A 17 10.06 19.34 -17.37
N ILE A 18 11.30 19.84 -17.34
CA ILE A 18 11.93 20.33 -16.12
C ILE A 18 11.71 21.85 -16.02
N TYR A 19 10.72 22.26 -15.22
CA TYR A 19 10.44 23.67 -14.96
C TYR A 19 10.89 24.07 -13.55
N LEU A 20 11.89 24.95 -13.47
CA LEU A 20 12.43 25.44 -12.20
C LEU A 20 11.90 26.85 -11.93
N GLY A 21 11.05 26.98 -10.91
CA GLY A 21 10.56 28.29 -10.44
C GLY A 21 11.55 28.88 -9.45
N VAL A 22 12.20 29.98 -9.82
CA VAL A 22 13.18 30.66 -8.94
C VAL A 22 12.51 31.84 -8.25
N VAL A 23 12.43 31.78 -6.92
CA VAL A 23 11.56 32.64 -6.11
C VAL A 23 12.31 33.16 -4.89
N GLY A 24 11.78 34.19 -4.24
CA GLY A 24 12.43 34.85 -3.10
C GLY A 24 12.48 36.37 -3.27
N ALA A 25 12.95 37.07 -2.24
CA ALA A 25 12.96 38.52 -2.21
C ALA A 25 13.80 39.15 -3.34
N VAL A 26 13.49 40.39 -3.72
CA VAL A 26 14.32 41.16 -4.65
C VAL A 26 15.74 41.29 -4.10
N ARG A 27 16.75 41.35 -4.97
CA ARG A 27 18.17 41.52 -4.60
C ARG A 27 18.84 40.35 -3.83
N THR A 28 18.22 39.17 -3.74
CA THR A 28 18.85 37.96 -3.15
C THR A 28 19.79 37.18 -4.08
N GLY A 29 19.82 37.53 -5.38
CA GLY A 29 20.67 36.86 -6.38
C GLY A 29 19.94 35.91 -7.33
N LYS A 30 18.60 35.96 -7.39
CA LYS A 30 17.77 35.13 -8.30
C LYS A 30 18.22 35.15 -9.77
N SER A 31 18.31 36.33 -10.38
CA SER A 31 18.72 36.44 -11.78
C SER A 31 20.16 36.00 -12.03
N THR A 32 21.06 36.17 -11.04
CA THR A 32 22.43 35.62 -11.10
C THR A 32 22.41 34.10 -11.09
N PHE A 33 21.58 33.49 -10.25
CA PHE A 33 21.39 32.03 -10.20
C PHE A 33 20.92 31.48 -11.55
N ILE A 34 19.85 32.05 -12.10
CA ILE A 34 19.29 31.64 -13.40
C ILE A 34 20.34 31.73 -14.49
N ARG A 35 21.06 32.85 -14.55
CA ARG A 35 22.11 33.08 -15.53
C ARG A 35 23.22 32.02 -15.42
N LYS A 36 23.79 31.81 -14.23
CA LYS A 36 24.87 30.83 -14.03
C LYS A 36 24.41 29.42 -14.34
N PHE A 37 23.20 29.05 -13.91
CA PHE A 37 22.65 27.72 -14.16
C PHE A 37 22.42 27.48 -15.66
N MET A 38 21.87 28.47 -16.36
CA MET A 38 21.70 28.41 -17.82
C MET A 38 23.04 28.29 -18.53
N GLU A 39 24.01 29.16 -18.22
CA GLU A 39 25.32 29.22 -18.88
C GLU A 39 26.14 27.94 -18.68
N ASN A 40 26.13 27.37 -17.47
CA ASN A 40 27.01 26.26 -17.11
C ASN A 40 26.37 24.87 -17.27
N LEU A 41 25.04 24.74 -17.14
CA LEU A 41 24.36 23.45 -17.17
C LEU A 41 23.46 23.26 -18.38
N ILE A 42 22.74 24.30 -18.81
CA ILE A 42 21.72 24.15 -19.87
C ILE A 42 22.33 24.36 -21.25
N ILE A 43 22.89 25.55 -21.48
CA ILE A 43 23.41 26.00 -22.77
C ILE A 43 24.49 25.06 -23.36
N PRO A 44 25.40 24.46 -22.58
CA PRO A 44 26.37 23.51 -23.11
C PRO A 44 25.74 22.21 -23.65
N ASN A 45 24.54 21.85 -23.19
CA ASN A 45 23.83 20.62 -23.55
C ASN A 45 22.75 20.82 -24.65
N ILE A 46 22.70 22.01 -25.27
CA ILE A 46 21.85 22.30 -26.43
C ILE A 46 22.62 21.92 -27.72
N GLN A 47 22.06 21.02 -28.53
CA GLN A 47 22.69 20.61 -29.79
C GLN A 47 22.52 21.63 -30.93
N ASP A 48 21.40 22.34 -30.97
CA ASP A 48 21.11 23.35 -32.00
C ASP A 48 21.82 24.67 -31.69
N GLU A 49 22.71 25.11 -32.58
CA GLU A 49 23.47 26.36 -32.42
C GLU A 49 22.58 27.62 -32.45
N TYR A 50 21.49 27.61 -33.21
CA TYR A 50 20.54 28.72 -33.26
C TYR A 50 19.76 28.83 -31.95
N GLU A 51 19.28 27.71 -31.43
CA GLU A 51 18.63 27.69 -30.11
C GLU A 51 19.61 28.10 -29.01
N ARG A 52 20.86 27.65 -29.08
CA ARG A 52 21.90 28.02 -28.11
C ARG A 52 22.13 29.54 -28.10
N LYS A 53 22.23 30.17 -29.27
CA LYS A 53 22.40 31.63 -29.39
C LYS A 53 21.18 32.38 -28.88
N ARG A 54 19.96 31.94 -29.24
CA ARG A 54 18.71 32.50 -28.72
C ARG A 54 18.66 32.46 -27.19
N CYS A 55 18.98 31.30 -26.59
CA CYS A 55 18.97 31.13 -25.14
C CYS A 55 19.96 32.07 -24.44
N LEU A 56 21.15 32.31 -25.03
CA LEU A 56 22.13 33.27 -24.53
C LEU A 56 21.59 34.72 -24.56
N ASP A 57 20.92 35.10 -25.65
CA ASP A 57 20.35 36.45 -25.81
C ASP A 57 19.15 36.70 -24.87
N GLU A 58 18.45 35.64 -24.45
CA GLU A 58 17.27 35.73 -23.58
C GLU A 58 17.60 35.74 -22.07
N LEU A 59 18.87 35.52 -21.69
CA LEU A 59 19.31 35.49 -20.29
C LEU A 59 19.03 36.82 -19.56
N PRO A 60 18.70 36.77 -18.27
CA PRO A 60 18.48 37.99 -17.49
C PRO A 60 19.79 38.75 -17.30
N GLN A 61 19.71 40.09 -17.35
CA GLN A 61 20.84 40.95 -17.03
C GLN A 61 21.03 41.02 -15.51
N ALA A 62 22.17 40.50 -15.03
CA ALA A 62 22.58 40.68 -13.64
C ALA A 62 23.17 42.08 -13.44
N ALA A 63 22.58 42.89 -12.56
CA ALA A 63 23.06 44.24 -12.24
C ALA A 63 23.29 44.44 -10.74
N ALA A 64 24.40 45.08 -10.37
CA ALA A 64 24.71 45.49 -9.00
C ALA A 64 23.90 46.74 -8.57
N GLY A 65 23.65 46.90 -7.26
CA GLY A 65 22.95 48.08 -6.69
C GLY A 65 21.67 47.74 -5.90
N LYS A 66 20.84 48.75 -5.60
CA LYS A 66 19.57 48.60 -4.84
C LYS A 66 18.31 48.62 -5.72
N THR A 67 18.45 48.96 -7.00
CA THR A 67 17.33 49.10 -7.93
C THR A 67 16.80 47.74 -8.40
N ILE A 68 15.47 47.60 -8.42
CA ILE A 68 14.77 46.44 -8.97
C ILE A 68 14.77 46.56 -10.50
N MET A 69 15.33 45.55 -11.19
CA MET A 69 15.41 45.50 -12.65
C MET A 69 14.33 44.60 -13.26
N THR A 70 14.04 43.48 -12.60
CA THR A 70 12.99 42.55 -13.04
C THR A 70 11.64 43.14 -12.67
N THR A 71 10.84 43.50 -13.67
CA THR A 71 9.54 44.12 -13.43
C THR A 71 8.35 43.21 -13.71
N GLU A 72 8.59 42.10 -14.42
CA GLU A 72 7.56 41.12 -14.81
C GLU A 72 8.16 39.70 -14.73
N PRO A 73 7.36 38.67 -14.41
CA PRO A 73 7.85 37.30 -14.46
C PRO A 73 8.24 36.93 -15.88
N LYS A 74 9.42 36.34 -16.05
CA LYS A 74 9.93 35.95 -17.36
C LYS A 74 10.30 34.48 -17.38
N PHE A 75 9.84 33.80 -18.41
CA PHE A 75 10.33 32.47 -18.74
C PHE A 75 11.68 32.58 -19.46
N VAL A 76 12.67 31.85 -18.96
CA VAL A 76 14.03 31.84 -19.50
C VAL A 76 14.43 30.39 -19.78
N PRO A 77 14.52 29.95 -21.05
CA PRO A 77 14.16 30.67 -22.27
C PRO A 77 12.63 30.79 -22.47
N ALA A 78 12.22 31.70 -23.35
CA ALA A 78 10.81 31.98 -23.64
C ALA A 78 10.08 30.77 -24.23
N THR A 79 10.78 29.95 -25.01
CA THR A 79 10.30 28.62 -25.46
C THR A 79 11.11 27.55 -24.77
N ALA A 80 10.46 26.53 -24.20
CA ALA A 80 11.15 25.42 -23.56
C ALA A 80 12.17 24.83 -24.54
N THR A 81 13.41 24.67 -24.08
CA THR A 81 14.53 24.25 -24.95
C THR A 81 14.88 22.81 -24.65
N LYS A 82 15.06 22.03 -25.72
CA LYS A 82 15.41 20.62 -25.60
C LYS A 82 16.91 20.50 -25.34
N ILE A 83 17.25 19.87 -24.21
CA ILE A 83 18.62 19.49 -23.89
C ILE A 83 18.80 17.99 -24.15
N GLN A 84 19.98 17.61 -24.65
CA GLN A 84 20.38 16.23 -24.80
C GLN A 84 21.50 15.93 -23.81
N ILE A 85 21.26 15.00 -22.90
CA ILE A 85 22.25 14.51 -21.95
C ILE A 85 22.41 13.01 -22.20
N GLU A 86 23.50 12.64 -22.85
CA GLU A 86 23.76 11.28 -23.33
C GLU A 86 22.56 10.72 -24.12
N ASP A 87 21.91 9.68 -23.61
CA ASP A 87 20.77 9.00 -24.25
C ASP A 87 19.39 9.57 -23.81
N PHE A 88 19.38 10.58 -22.94
CA PHE A 88 18.16 11.18 -22.42
C PHE A 88 17.93 12.59 -22.97
N SER A 89 16.68 12.91 -23.29
CA SER A 89 16.28 14.25 -23.71
C SER A 89 15.17 14.78 -22.82
N ALA A 90 15.31 16.02 -22.36
CA ALA A 90 14.28 16.74 -21.61
C ALA A 90 14.14 18.16 -22.13
N ASN A 91 12.96 18.74 -21.95
CA ASN A 91 12.78 20.17 -22.12
C ASN A 91 13.04 20.86 -20.79
N ILE A 92 13.75 21.97 -20.82
CA ILE A 92 14.04 22.75 -19.62
C ILE A 92 13.64 24.20 -19.79
N ARG A 93 13.10 24.77 -18.71
CA ARG A 93 12.72 26.18 -18.63
C ARG A 93 12.86 26.65 -17.19
N MET A 94 13.42 27.84 -17.00
CA MET A 94 13.40 28.52 -15.71
C MET A 94 12.37 29.63 -15.73
N ILE A 95 11.92 29.99 -14.54
CA ILE A 95 10.98 31.08 -14.37
C ILE A 95 11.58 32.07 -13.39
N ASP A 96 11.96 33.24 -13.90
CA ASP A 96 12.45 34.37 -13.10
C ASP A 96 11.24 35.10 -12.55
N CYS A 97 10.95 34.91 -11.26
CA CYS A 97 9.90 35.66 -10.59
C CYS A 97 10.45 37.02 -10.15
N VAL A 98 9.63 38.08 -10.26
CA VAL A 98 9.97 39.45 -9.83
C VAL A 98 10.54 39.45 -8.40
N GLY A 99 9.91 38.64 -7.55
CA GLY A 99 10.31 38.44 -6.17
C GLY A 99 9.70 39.46 -5.23
N TYR A 100 9.62 39.08 -3.96
CA TYR A 100 8.97 39.87 -2.93
C TYR A 100 9.74 41.16 -2.68
N VAL A 101 9.02 42.26 -2.67
CA VAL A 101 9.59 43.58 -2.44
C VAL A 101 10.00 43.68 -0.97
N ILE A 102 11.19 44.21 -0.74
CA ILE A 102 11.68 44.52 0.61
C ILE A 102 11.77 46.04 0.78
N PRO A 103 11.56 46.58 1.99
CA PRO A 103 11.52 48.03 2.22
C PRO A 103 12.76 48.76 1.70
N ALA A 104 13.94 48.15 1.89
CA ALA A 104 15.23 48.72 1.49
C ALA A 104 15.51 48.70 -0.04
N ALA A 105 14.68 48.07 -0.86
CA ALA A 105 14.83 48.08 -2.32
C ALA A 105 14.39 49.42 -2.93
N LYS A 106 14.82 49.72 -4.16
CA LYS A 106 14.40 50.93 -4.89
C LYS A 106 13.74 50.57 -6.23
N GLY A 107 12.76 51.36 -6.66
CA GLY A 107 12.13 51.23 -7.99
C GLY A 107 10.74 50.57 -8.02
N TYR A 108 10.14 50.31 -6.85
CA TYR A 108 8.75 49.87 -6.69
C TYR A 108 7.78 51.01 -6.32
N GLU A 109 8.30 52.20 -6.00
CA GLU A 109 7.56 53.46 -5.79
C GLU A 109 8.10 54.52 -6.78
N ASP A 110 7.21 55.39 -7.26
CA ASP A 110 7.51 56.57 -8.06
C ASP A 110 7.14 57.86 -7.30
N ASP A 111 7.42 59.04 -7.88
CA ASP A 111 7.15 60.34 -7.25
C ASP A 111 5.66 60.60 -6.95
N ASN A 112 4.74 59.79 -7.50
CA ASN A 112 3.29 59.92 -7.37
C ASN A 112 2.63 58.78 -6.57
N GLY A 113 3.41 57.83 -6.03
CA GLY A 113 2.91 56.73 -5.21
C GLY A 113 3.44 55.35 -5.64
N PRO A 114 2.71 54.26 -5.35
CA PRO A 114 3.15 52.91 -5.74
C PRO A 114 3.18 52.79 -7.26
N ARG A 115 4.30 52.31 -7.80
CA ARG A 115 4.47 52.11 -9.24
C ARG A 115 3.44 51.11 -9.73
N LEU A 116 2.61 51.48 -10.71
CA LEU A 116 1.63 50.58 -11.30
C LEU A 116 2.23 49.83 -12.49
N VAL A 117 1.88 48.54 -12.63
CA VAL A 117 2.28 47.70 -13.75
C VAL A 117 1.08 46.96 -14.33
N MET A 118 1.11 46.77 -15.64
CA MET A 118 0.13 45.92 -16.33
C MET A 118 0.57 44.47 -16.16
N THR A 119 -0.34 43.59 -15.73
CA THR A 119 -0.04 42.16 -15.63
C THR A 119 -0.91 41.38 -16.61
N PRO A 120 -0.47 40.19 -17.08
CA PRO A 120 -1.30 39.36 -17.94
C PRO A 120 -2.53 38.77 -17.23
N TRP A 121 -2.65 38.96 -15.91
CA TRP A 121 -3.72 38.38 -15.10
C TRP A 121 -4.86 39.35 -14.77
N TYR A 122 -4.66 40.66 -14.96
CA TYR A 122 -5.64 41.71 -14.67
C TYR A 122 -5.79 42.68 -15.84
N GLN A 123 -7.00 43.20 -16.04
CA GLN A 123 -7.28 44.19 -17.09
C GLN A 123 -6.91 45.62 -16.68
N GLU A 124 -6.78 45.88 -15.38
CA GLU A 124 -6.38 47.18 -14.84
C GLU A 124 -4.95 47.12 -14.28
N PRO A 125 -4.16 48.21 -14.39
CA PRO A 125 -2.84 48.27 -13.77
C PRO A 125 -2.94 48.15 -12.24
N ILE A 126 -2.17 47.23 -11.67
CA ILE A 126 -2.12 46.99 -10.23
C ILE A 126 -0.76 47.45 -9.65
N PRO A 127 -0.67 47.72 -8.33
CA PRO A 127 0.59 48.04 -7.68
C PRO A 127 1.68 46.99 -7.94
N PHE A 128 2.92 47.44 -8.13
CA PHE A 128 4.07 46.58 -8.39
C PHE A 128 4.26 45.47 -7.36
N VAL A 129 4.04 45.79 -6.08
CA VAL A 129 4.16 44.84 -4.96
C VAL A 129 3.13 43.71 -5.12
N GLU A 130 1.87 44.07 -5.37
CA GLU A 130 0.77 43.11 -5.55
C GLU A 130 0.96 42.27 -6.83
N ALA A 131 1.43 42.89 -7.92
CA ALA A 131 1.79 42.19 -9.15
C ALA A 131 2.90 41.16 -8.94
N ALA A 132 3.92 41.50 -8.13
CA ALA A 132 5.03 40.61 -7.83
C ALA A 132 4.58 39.40 -6.99
N GLU A 133 3.71 39.61 -6.01
CA GLU A 133 3.15 38.54 -5.16
C GLU A 133 2.25 37.61 -5.97
N ILE A 134 1.21 38.14 -6.63
CA ILE A 134 0.26 37.32 -7.41
C ILE A 134 0.97 36.59 -8.56
N GLY A 135 1.94 37.26 -9.18
CA GLY A 135 2.72 36.67 -10.25
C GLY A 135 3.58 35.52 -9.79
N THR A 136 4.22 35.66 -8.63
CA THR A 136 5.05 34.62 -8.03
C THR A 136 4.17 33.43 -7.63
N GLU A 137 3.04 33.66 -6.97
CA GLU A 137 2.10 32.60 -6.55
C GLU A 137 1.59 31.78 -7.75
N LYS A 138 1.04 32.45 -8.78
CA LYS A 138 0.48 31.76 -9.96
C LYS A 138 1.52 30.99 -10.76
N VAL A 139 2.70 31.58 -10.95
CA VAL A 139 3.80 30.95 -11.68
C VAL A 139 4.27 29.68 -10.99
N ILE A 140 4.44 29.74 -9.66
CA ILE A 140 4.82 28.56 -8.89
C ILE A 140 3.71 27.53 -8.96
N LYS A 141 2.45 27.91 -8.71
CA LYS A 141 1.33 26.97 -8.64
C LYS A 141 1.05 26.26 -9.97
N ASP A 142 1.12 26.97 -11.08
CA ASP A 142 0.64 26.46 -12.37
C ASP A 142 1.77 26.02 -13.31
N HIS A 143 3.01 26.47 -13.10
CA HIS A 143 4.07 26.35 -14.11
C HIS A 143 5.43 25.85 -13.63
N SER A 144 5.68 25.70 -12.32
CA SER A 144 6.92 25.09 -11.83
C SER A 144 6.76 23.61 -11.46
N THR A 145 7.78 22.81 -11.80
CA THR A 145 7.94 21.44 -11.34
C THR A 145 8.60 21.42 -9.96
N ILE A 146 9.60 22.31 -9.76
CA ILE A 146 10.38 22.45 -8.52
C ILE A 146 10.50 23.94 -8.18
N GLY A 147 10.34 24.27 -6.90
CA GLY A 147 10.63 25.60 -6.36
C GLY A 147 12.08 25.73 -5.89
N ILE A 148 12.75 26.81 -6.27
CA ILE A 148 14.07 27.17 -5.75
C ILE A 148 13.94 28.54 -5.09
N VAL A 149 13.93 28.55 -3.76
CA VAL A 149 13.91 29.79 -2.97
C VAL A 149 15.33 30.31 -2.85
N VAL A 150 15.57 31.57 -3.21
CA VAL A 150 16.86 32.22 -3.03
C VAL A 150 16.74 33.31 -1.99
N THR A 151 17.47 33.15 -0.90
CA THR A 151 17.60 34.12 0.20
C THR A 151 19.07 34.43 0.46
N THR A 152 19.38 35.27 1.46
CA THR A 152 20.75 35.73 1.75
C THR A 152 21.04 35.80 3.24
N ASP A 153 22.30 35.56 3.62
CA ASP A 153 22.79 35.81 4.98
C ASP A 153 23.10 37.31 5.22
N GLY A 154 22.86 38.17 4.23
CA GLY A 154 23.12 39.60 4.28
C GLY A 154 24.55 39.99 3.89
N SER A 155 25.41 39.02 3.54
CA SER A 155 26.76 39.29 3.00
C SER A 155 26.74 39.82 1.56
N ILE A 156 25.57 39.75 0.89
CA ILE A 156 25.42 40.04 -0.53
C ILE A 156 24.80 41.41 -0.72
N GLY A 157 25.44 42.22 -1.57
CA GLY A 157 24.99 43.57 -1.87
C GLY A 157 25.15 44.50 -0.66
N GLU A 158 24.20 45.42 -0.49
CA GLU A 158 24.25 46.48 0.53
C GLU A 158 23.09 46.41 1.54
N ILE A 159 22.26 45.37 1.46
CA ILE A 159 21.04 45.26 2.26
C ILE A 159 21.28 44.23 3.37
N PRO A 160 21.06 44.60 4.65
CA PRO A 160 21.28 43.68 5.76
C PRO A 160 20.22 42.57 5.78
N ARG A 161 20.57 41.40 6.36
CA ARG A 161 19.68 40.23 6.44
C ARG A 161 18.31 40.55 7.04
N SER A 162 18.23 41.44 8.02
CA SER A 162 17.00 41.79 8.73
C SER A 162 15.86 42.22 7.79
N GLU A 163 16.20 42.85 6.67
CA GLU A 163 15.22 43.33 5.67
C GLU A 163 14.59 42.19 4.86
N TYR A 164 15.20 41.00 4.85
CA TYR A 164 14.76 39.86 4.06
C TYR A 164 13.90 38.87 4.84
N LEU A 165 13.88 38.94 6.18
CA LEU A 165 13.27 37.91 7.03
C LEU A 165 11.76 37.76 6.81
N GLU A 166 11.03 38.87 6.72
CA GLU A 166 9.58 38.83 6.49
C GLU A 166 9.26 38.21 5.12
N ALA A 167 9.92 38.71 4.06
CA ALA A 167 9.74 38.19 2.71
C ALA A 167 10.17 36.71 2.57
N GLU A 168 11.26 36.30 3.24
CA GLU A 168 11.69 34.90 3.31
C GLU A 168 10.61 34.02 3.91
N LYS A 169 10.04 34.43 5.04
CA LYS A 169 9.00 33.69 5.74
C LYS A 169 7.73 33.56 4.90
N THR A 170 7.26 34.64 4.30
CA THR A 170 6.07 34.64 3.43
C THR A 170 6.23 33.68 2.25
N VAL A 171 7.37 33.74 1.54
CA VAL A 171 7.65 32.85 0.40
C VAL A 171 7.59 31.38 0.81
N ILE A 172 8.19 31.05 1.95
CA ILE A 172 8.29 29.67 2.45
C ILE A 172 6.90 29.17 2.88
N GLU A 173 6.11 30.00 3.56
CA GLU A 173 4.74 29.66 3.97
C GLU A 173 3.84 29.41 2.75
N GLU A 174 3.91 30.28 1.74
CA GLU A 174 3.16 30.09 0.48
C GLU A 174 3.56 28.80 -0.24
N LEU A 175 4.86 28.55 -0.45
CA LEU A 175 5.34 27.32 -1.09
C LEU A 175 4.92 26.06 -0.33
N THR A 176 4.95 26.13 0.99
CA THR A 176 4.51 25.03 1.85
C THR A 176 3.02 24.78 1.68
N SER A 177 2.20 25.83 1.58
CA SER A 177 0.76 25.72 1.35
C SER A 177 0.40 25.16 -0.04
N ILE A 178 1.21 25.47 -1.06
CA ILE A 178 1.05 24.99 -2.43
C ILE A 178 1.38 23.48 -2.52
N GLY A 179 2.23 22.97 -1.63
CA GLY A 179 2.58 21.55 -1.55
C GLY A 179 3.56 21.07 -2.64
N LYS A 180 4.17 22.00 -3.38
CA LYS A 180 5.20 21.66 -4.38
C LYS A 180 6.56 21.43 -3.72
N PRO A 181 7.40 20.53 -4.27
CA PRO A 181 8.75 20.33 -3.76
C PRO A 181 9.59 21.59 -3.96
N TYR A 182 10.27 22.04 -2.91
CA TYR A 182 11.16 23.19 -2.98
C TYR A 182 12.36 23.06 -2.06
N ILE A 183 13.41 23.80 -2.40
CA ILE A 183 14.63 23.93 -1.60
C ILE A 183 14.98 25.39 -1.40
N VAL A 184 15.77 25.68 -0.36
CA VAL A 184 16.23 27.03 -0.05
C VAL A 184 17.73 27.14 -0.29
N LEU A 185 18.12 28.12 -1.10
CA LEU A 185 19.50 28.52 -1.30
C LEU A 185 19.78 29.74 -0.44
N LEU A 186 20.61 29.55 0.59
CA LEU A 186 21.13 30.65 1.41
C LEU A 186 22.36 31.21 0.71
N ASN A 187 22.14 32.23 -0.10
CA ASN A 187 23.20 32.87 -0.86
C ASN A 187 24.14 33.65 0.08
N SER A 188 25.44 33.39 -0.02
CA SER A 188 26.47 34.04 0.80
C SER A 188 27.76 34.24 0.01
N THR A 189 28.51 35.30 0.28
CA THR A 189 29.88 35.42 -0.23
C THR A 189 30.83 34.42 0.45
N HIS A 190 30.47 33.90 1.62
CA HIS A 190 31.29 33.03 2.46
C HIS A 190 30.48 31.85 3.04
N PRO A 191 30.00 30.90 2.20
CA PRO A 191 29.09 29.83 2.61
C PRO A 191 29.66 28.85 3.65
N MET A 192 30.99 28.78 3.77
CA MET A 192 31.71 27.87 4.69
C MET A 192 32.03 28.53 6.05
N LEU A 193 31.55 29.75 6.32
CA LEU A 193 31.73 30.36 7.64
C LEU A 193 30.80 29.70 8.66
N PRO A 194 31.26 29.47 9.90
CA PRO A 194 30.47 28.83 10.94
C PRO A 194 29.12 29.52 11.21
N ASP A 195 29.06 30.85 11.07
CA ASP A 195 27.83 31.60 11.30
C ASP A 195 26.79 31.37 10.19
N THR A 196 27.24 31.27 8.92
CA THR A 196 26.38 30.96 7.79
C THR A 196 25.88 29.51 7.85
N GLU A 197 26.73 28.56 8.23
CA GLU A 197 26.33 27.16 8.43
C GLU A 197 25.31 27.01 9.57
N ARG A 198 25.54 27.69 10.69
CA ARG A 198 24.61 27.72 11.84
C ARG A 198 23.27 28.31 11.45
N LEU A 199 23.29 29.35 10.62
CA LEU A 199 22.08 29.98 10.10
C LEU A 199 21.29 29.04 9.18
N ALA A 200 21.98 28.36 8.26
CA ALA A 200 21.36 27.35 7.40
C ALA A 200 20.76 26.20 8.22
N ALA A 201 21.47 25.72 9.25
CA ALA A 201 20.98 24.68 10.15
C ALA A 201 19.71 25.12 10.92
N LYS A 202 19.71 26.35 11.45
CA LYS A 202 18.55 26.93 12.13
C LYS A 202 17.34 27.01 11.19
N MET A 203 17.53 27.53 9.97
CA MET A 203 16.46 27.64 8.98
C MET A 203 15.94 26.26 8.54
N LYS A 204 16.82 25.26 8.42
CA LYS A 204 16.45 23.88 8.09
C LYS A 204 15.57 23.27 9.18
N GLU A 205 15.85 23.54 10.45
CA GLU A 205 15.03 23.09 11.57
C GLU A 205 13.67 23.81 11.63
N GLU A 206 13.69 25.13 11.45
CA GLU A 206 12.50 26.00 11.49
C GLU A 206 11.52 25.68 10.35
N TYR A 207 12.02 25.62 9.11
CA TYR A 207 11.19 25.45 7.92
C TYR A 207 11.02 23.99 7.48
N LYS A 208 11.76 23.05 8.08
CA LYS A 208 11.74 21.60 7.76
C LYS A 208 12.03 21.29 6.29
N VAL A 209 12.77 22.16 5.61
CA VAL A 209 13.22 22.01 4.22
C VAL A 209 14.73 22.12 4.09
N PRO A 210 15.35 21.56 3.03
CA PRO A 210 16.78 21.66 2.81
C PRO A 210 17.18 23.12 2.59
N VAL A 211 18.18 23.56 3.35
CA VAL A 211 18.79 24.89 3.22
C VAL A 211 20.26 24.71 2.86
N LEU A 212 20.64 25.18 1.68
CA LEU A 212 21.99 25.05 1.13
C LEU A 212 22.71 26.40 1.19
N PRO A 213 23.71 26.56 2.08
CA PRO A 213 24.58 27.74 2.04
C PRO A 213 25.46 27.66 0.79
N ILE A 214 25.38 28.67 -0.09
CA ILE A 214 26.09 28.66 -1.37
C ILE A 214 26.49 30.05 -1.80
N ASN A 215 27.62 30.16 -2.50
CA ASN A 215 27.97 31.39 -3.22
C ASN A 215 27.52 31.27 -4.66
N ILE A 216 26.40 31.92 -5.00
CA ILE A 216 25.79 31.86 -6.34
C ILE A 216 26.76 32.38 -7.42
N GLU A 217 27.57 33.39 -7.12
CA GLU A 217 28.48 34.00 -8.10
C GLU A 217 29.60 33.03 -8.52
N SER A 218 30.09 32.23 -7.57
CA SER A 218 31.18 31.28 -7.78
C SER A 218 30.72 29.83 -7.96
N MET A 219 29.42 29.58 -8.21
CA MET A 219 28.90 28.21 -8.38
C MET A 219 29.57 27.51 -9.54
N GLN A 220 29.92 26.25 -9.30
CA GLN A 220 30.39 25.34 -10.32
C GLN A 220 29.30 24.34 -10.69
N GLU A 221 29.53 23.61 -11.78
CA GLU A 221 28.63 22.57 -12.26
C GLU A 221 28.29 21.54 -11.16
N LYS A 222 29.28 21.17 -10.32
CA LYS A 222 29.08 20.25 -9.18
C LYS A 222 28.04 20.76 -8.20
N ASP A 223 28.03 22.06 -7.92
CA ASP A 223 27.09 22.66 -6.97
C ASP A 223 25.66 22.64 -7.55
N MET A 224 25.52 22.89 -8.85
CA MET A 224 24.24 22.84 -9.55
C MET A 224 23.62 21.43 -9.52
N TYR A 225 24.40 20.38 -9.73
CA TYR A 225 23.91 19.01 -9.54
C TYR A 225 23.57 18.70 -8.09
N GLY A 226 24.32 19.27 -7.13
CA GLY A 226 24.00 19.16 -5.71
C GLY A 226 22.61 19.74 -5.39
N ILE A 227 22.33 20.93 -5.91
CA ILE A 227 21.02 21.60 -5.80
C ILE A 227 19.91 20.73 -6.39
N LEU A 228 20.09 20.24 -7.62
CA LEU A 228 19.12 19.37 -8.27
C LEU A 228 18.90 18.06 -7.51
N LYS A 229 19.97 17.48 -6.97
CA LYS A 229 19.90 16.25 -6.18
C LYS A 229 19.09 16.48 -4.91
N GLU A 230 19.36 17.53 -4.15
CA GLU A 230 18.59 17.84 -2.94
C GLU A 230 17.12 18.12 -3.28
N ALA A 231 16.85 18.82 -4.38
CA ALA A 231 15.48 19.04 -4.86
C ALA A 231 14.77 17.73 -5.25
N LEU A 232 15.48 16.77 -5.86
CA LEU A 232 14.94 15.46 -6.22
C LEU A 232 14.44 14.68 -4.99
N TYR A 233 15.12 14.79 -3.85
CA TYR A 233 14.72 14.12 -2.61
C TYR A 233 13.56 14.82 -1.87
N GLU A 234 13.15 16.02 -2.31
CA GLU A 234 11.95 16.71 -1.80
C GLU A 234 10.66 16.28 -2.50
N PHE A 235 10.75 15.53 -3.60
CA PHE A 235 9.56 14.99 -4.25
C PHE A 235 8.81 14.03 -3.33
N PRO A 236 7.47 14.01 -3.45
CA PRO A 236 6.67 13.06 -2.69
C PRO A 236 6.96 11.62 -3.14
N ILE A 237 6.68 10.66 -2.27
CA ILE A 237 6.68 9.24 -2.63
C ILE A 237 5.35 8.93 -3.33
N GLU A 238 5.39 8.27 -4.49
CA GLU A 238 4.17 7.87 -5.21
C GLU A 238 3.70 6.49 -4.78
N GLN A 239 4.65 5.58 -4.54
CA GLN A 239 4.33 4.19 -4.22
C GLN A 239 5.35 3.60 -3.25
N ILE A 240 4.82 2.93 -2.23
CA ILE A 240 5.59 2.11 -1.30
C ILE A 240 5.23 0.65 -1.55
N LYS A 241 6.20 -0.14 -1.98
CA LYS A 241 6.14 -1.59 -2.15
C LYS A 241 6.68 -2.24 -0.89
N VAL A 242 5.86 -3.03 -0.21
CA VAL A 242 6.28 -3.76 0.98
C VAL A 242 6.33 -5.24 0.68
N ASN A 243 7.54 -5.80 0.70
CA ASN A 243 7.76 -7.23 0.60
C ASN A 243 7.69 -7.84 1.99
N MET A 244 6.69 -8.68 2.20
CA MET A 244 6.56 -9.49 3.42
C MET A 244 6.77 -10.97 3.09
N PRO A 245 7.07 -11.82 4.09
CA PRO A 245 7.21 -13.25 3.88
C PRO A 245 5.96 -13.87 3.25
N GLU A 246 6.10 -14.61 2.16
CA GLU A 246 4.98 -15.15 1.37
C GLU A 246 4.01 -16.01 2.20
N TRP A 247 4.54 -16.77 3.16
CA TRP A 247 3.72 -17.61 4.02
C TRP A 247 2.79 -16.80 4.94
N ILE A 248 3.17 -15.57 5.33
CA ILE A 248 2.30 -14.64 6.08
C ILE A 248 1.19 -14.12 5.15
N ALA A 249 1.51 -13.85 3.89
CA ALA A 249 0.53 -13.36 2.91
C ALA A 249 -0.60 -14.37 2.66
N VAL A 250 -0.33 -15.68 2.76
CA VAL A 250 -1.31 -16.76 2.56
C VAL A 250 -2.17 -17.03 3.81
N LEU A 251 -1.81 -16.49 4.98
CA LEU A 251 -2.62 -16.66 6.19
C LEU A 251 -4.03 -16.07 6.01
N ASN A 252 -4.99 -16.65 6.74
CA ASN A 252 -6.36 -16.14 6.79
C ASN A 252 -6.38 -14.66 7.19
N PRO A 253 -7.29 -13.84 6.64
CA PRO A 253 -7.40 -12.42 6.99
C PRO A 253 -7.56 -12.16 8.49
N ASP A 254 -8.23 -13.06 9.21
CA ASP A 254 -8.47 -12.97 10.66
C ASP A 254 -7.26 -13.42 11.51
N ASN A 255 -6.16 -13.83 10.89
CA ASN A 255 -4.96 -14.25 11.62
C ASN A 255 -4.27 -13.02 12.26
N TYR A 256 -3.99 -13.12 13.56
CA TYR A 256 -3.41 -12.03 14.35
C TYR A 256 -2.06 -11.51 13.81
N ILE A 257 -1.22 -12.38 13.25
CA ILE A 257 0.09 -11.98 12.69
C ILE A 257 -0.10 -11.19 11.41
N LYS A 258 -0.99 -11.64 10.53
CA LYS A 258 -1.28 -10.93 9.29
C LYS A 258 -1.91 -9.57 9.57
N ALA A 259 -2.81 -9.50 10.57
CA ALA A 259 -3.40 -8.24 11.02
C ALA A 259 -2.34 -7.27 11.54
N GLU A 260 -1.40 -7.75 12.36
CA GLU A 260 -0.30 -6.95 12.91
C GLU A 260 0.61 -6.40 11.80
N TYR A 261 1.02 -7.22 10.82
CA TYR A 261 1.80 -6.75 9.67
C TYR A 261 1.07 -5.63 8.91
N ILE A 262 -0.22 -5.79 8.65
CA ILE A 262 -1.02 -4.77 7.94
C ILE A 262 -1.11 -3.48 8.75
N THR A 263 -1.30 -3.58 10.07
CA THR A 263 -1.35 -2.42 10.97
C THR A 263 -0.02 -1.67 10.94
N LYS A 264 1.11 -2.38 11.13
CA LYS A 264 2.45 -1.78 11.11
C LYS A 264 2.78 -1.13 9.77
N ILE A 265 2.38 -1.75 8.66
CA ILE A 265 2.53 -1.16 7.32
C ILE A 265 1.74 0.16 7.20
N LYS A 266 0.50 0.20 7.68
CA LYS A 266 -0.32 1.42 7.63
C LYS A 266 0.28 2.55 8.48
N GLU A 267 0.75 2.24 9.70
CA GLU A 267 1.40 3.18 10.60
C GLU A 267 2.69 3.75 9.99
N ALA A 268 3.51 2.90 9.37
CA ALA A 268 4.76 3.31 8.73
C ALA A 268 4.52 4.23 7.51
N ILE A 269 3.49 3.97 6.71
CA ILE A 269 3.18 4.78 5.51
C ILE A 269 2.69 6.18 5.88
N THR A 270 1.95 6.35 6.98
CA THR A 270 1.40 7.67 7.36
C THR A 270 2.44 8.72 7.72
N GLU A 271 3.65 8.33 8.11
CA GLU A 271 4.68 9.27 8.55
C GLU A 271 5.63 9.72 7.43
N VAL A 272 5.63 9.05 6.28
CA VAL A 272 6.61 9.26 5.22
C VAL A 272 5.95 9.81 3.97
N ASN A 273 6.18 11.10 3.71
CA ASN A 273 5.62 11.78 2.54
C ASN A 273 6.65 12.03 1.44
N LYS A 274 7.93 12.24 1.80
CA LYS A 274 9.00 12.65 0.87
C LYS A 274 10.13 11.62 0.83
N LEU A 275 10.85 11.56 -0.29
CA LEU A 275 11.98 10.63 -0.46
C LEU A 275 13.08 10.80 0.60
N LYS A 276 13.32 12.03 1.09
CA LYS A 276 14.27 12.27 2.20
C LYS A 276 13.88 11.64 3.53
N ASP A 277 12.59 11.37 3.75
CA ASP A 277 12.07 10.89 5.03
C ASP A 277 12.04 9.36 5.11
N ILE A 278 12.45 8.70 4.03
CA ILE A 278 12.38 7.25 3.86
C ILE A 278 13.11 6.48 4.96
N ASP A 279 14.23 7.00 5.46
CA ASP A 279 15.00 6.33 6.51
C ASP A 279 14.22 6.20 7.83
N LYS A 280 13.22 7.08 8.05
CA LYS A 280 12.35 7.03 9.23
C LYS A 280 11.39 5.85 9.20
N ILE A 281 11.06 5.32 8.01
CA ILE A 281 10.06 4.26 7.86
C ILE A 281 10.44 2.97 8.59
N ASN A 282 11.75 2.70 8.69
CA ASN A 282 12.25 1.49 9.32
C ASN A 282 12.04 1.48 10.84
N ASN A 283 11.93 2.65 11.48
CA ASN A 283 11.79 2.75 12.93
C ASN A 283 10.47 2.11 13.40
N ASN A 284 9.39 2.30 12.65
CA ASN A 284 8.04 1.86 13.07
C ASN A 284 7.87 0.34 13.02
N PHE A 285 8.67 -0.35 12.20
CA PHE A 285 8.62 -1.82 12.12
C PHE A 285 9.39 -2.51 13.25
N THR A 286 10.37 -1.84 13.86
CA THR A 286 11.21 -2.45 14.91
C THR A 286 10.50 -2.67 16.25
N GLU A 287 9.29 -2.11 16.41
CA GLU A 287 8.49 -2.26 17.63
C GLU A 287 7.59 -3.50 17.64
N SER A 288 7.51 -4.27 16.55
CA SER A 288 6.68 -5.47 16.46
C SER A 288 7.45 -6.73 16.84
N GLU A 289 6.87 -7.58 17.70
CA GLU A 289 7.43 -8.89 18.05
C GLU A 289 7.44 -9.89 16.87
N TYR A 290 6.66 -9.61 15.81
CA TYR A 290 6.51 -10.47 14.65
C TYR A 290 7.35 -10.03 13.44
N ILE A 291 8.09 -8.93 13.55
CA ILE A 291 8.97 -8.39 12.51
C ILE A 291 10.38 -8.29 13.11
N SER A 292 11.30 -9.13 12.68
CA SER A 292 12.68 -9.11 13.20
C SER A 292 13.56 -8.08 12.51
N LYS A 293 13.25 -7.71 11.26
CA LYS A 293 14.05 -6.79 10.46
C LYS A 293 13.19 -6.07 9.43
N SER A 294 13.47 -4.78 9.27
CA SER A 294 12.99 -3.94 8.18
C SER A 294 14.17 -3.25 7.53
N TYR A 295 14.22 -3.23 6.21
CA TYR A 295 15.21 -2.44 5.48
C TYR A 295 14.67 -2.03 4.11
N ILE A 296 15.15 -0.89 3.65
CA ILE A 296 14.88 -0.40 2.30
C ILE A 296 15.80 -1.17 1.36
N SER A 297 15.22 -1.88 0.39
CA SER A 297 15.96 -2.65 -0.60
C SER A 297 16.24 -1.83 -1.86
N GLU A 298 15.32 -0.93 -2.22
CA GLU A 298 15.42 -0.12 -3.43
C GLU A 298 14.70 1.22 -3.24
N VAL A 299 15.29 2.28 -3.78
CA VAL A 299 14.69 3.62 -3.88
C VAL A 299 14.89 4.08 -5.31
N ASP A 300 13.81 4.34 -6.02
CA ASP A 300 13.82 4.94 -7.34
C ASP A 300 13.30 6.38 -7.26
N PRO A 301 14.19 7.39 -7.25
CA PRO A 301 13.78 8.78 -7.20
C PRO A 301 13.09 9.28 -8.46
N ALA A 302 13.26 8.59 -9.60
CA ALA A 302 12.65 8.99 -10.86
C ALA A 302 11.15 8.67 -10.88
N THR A 303 10.78 7.48 -10.42
CA THR A 303 9.38 7.04 -10.31
C THR A 303 8.77 7.37 -8.94
N GLY A 304 9.59 7.70 -7.94
CA GLY A 304 9.16 7.88 -6.55
C GLY A 304 8.67 6.57 -5.93
N GLU A 305 9.19 5.44 -6.41
CA GLU A 305 8.91 4.12 -5.89
C GLU A 305 9.94 3.72 -4.83
N VAL A 306 9.44 3.12 -3.76
CA VAL A 306 10.24 2.68 -2.62
C VAL A 306 9.92 1.23 -2.31
N THR A 307 10.93 0.38 -2.21
CA THR A 307 10.75 -1.03 -1.82
C THR A 307 11.32 -1.28 -0.43
N ILE A 308 10.48 -1.82 0.45
CA ILE A 308 10.80 -2.18 1.84
C ILE A 308 10.67 -3.68 1.99
N ASN A 309 11.66 -4.32 2.59
CA ASN A 309 11.62 -5.75 2.91
C ASN A 309 11.43 -5.94 4.40
N LEU A 310 10.44 -6.77 4.76
CA LEU A 310 10.16 -7.20 6.13
C LEU A 310 10.56 -8.67 6.29
N GLU A 311 11.26 -8.96 7.38
CA GLU A 311 11.64 -10.33 7.75
C GLU A 311 10.95 -10.76 9.04
N ALA A 312 10.49 -12.01 9.07
CA ALA A 312 9.90 -12.62 10.25
C ALA A 312 10.98 -13.23 11.17
N PRO A 313 10.79 -13.18 12.50
CA PRO A 313 11.66 -13.82 13.46
C PRO A 313 11.85 -15.31 13.20
N ALA A 314 13.05 -15.80 13.49
CA ALA A 314 13.36 -17.22 13.43
C ALA A 314 12.42 -18.01 14.38
N GLY A 315 11.76 -19.03 13.85
CA GLY A 315 10.83 -19.88 14.61
C GLY A 315 9.36 -19.44 14.57
N LEU A 316 9.04 -18.21 14.15
CA LEU A 316 7.65 -17.75 14.06
C LEU A 316 6.83 -18.63 13.12
N TYR A 317 7.39 -19.01 11.96
CA TYR A 317 6.74 -19.94 11.03
C TYR A 317 6.34 -21.26 11.70
N SER A 318 7.24 -21.86 12.50
CA SER A 318 6.98 -23.12 13.19
C SER A 318 5.91 -22.97 14.28
N GLN A 319 5.88 -21.83 14.97
CA GLN A 319 4.85 -21.51 15.94
C GLN A 319 3.47 -21.40 15.27
N VAL A 320 3.38 -20.66 14.16
CA VAL A 320 2.13 -20.51 13.40
C VAL A 320 1.64 -21.84 12.85
N LEU A 321 2.56 -22.66 12.35
CA LEU A 321 2.25 -23.99 11.86
C LEU A 321 1.67 -24.87 12.99
N LYS A 322 2.26 -24.80 14.19
CA LYS A 322 1.76 -25.51 15.39
C LYS A 322 0.38 -25.01 15.79
N ASP A 323 0.15 -23.70 15.81
CA ASP A 323 -1.14 -23.10 16.18
C ASP A 323 -2.24 -23.45 15.18
N THR A 324 -1.90 -23.51 13.89
CA THR A 324 -2.86 -23.77 12.81
C THR A 324 -3.24 -25.25 12.70
N ILE A 325 -2.26 -26.15 12.84
CA ILE A 325 -2.44 -27.59 12.62
C ILE A 325 -2.74 -28.32 13.95
N GLY A 326 -2.38 -27.73 15.09
CA GLY A 326 -2.47 -28.36 16.41
C GLY A 326 -1.42 -29.43 16.66
N VAL A 327 -0.48 -29.63 15.73
CA VAL A 327 0.59 -30.62 15.82
C VAL A 327 1.94 -29.91 15.86
N THR A 328 2.83 -30.34 16.75
CA THR A 328 4.19 -29.77 16.81
C THR A 328 5.04 -30.38 15.70
N VAL A 329 5.39 -29.56 14.71
CA VAL A 329 6.29 -29.96 13.61
C VAL A 329 7.69 -29.48 13.94
N GLY A 330 8.56 -30.39 14.40
CA GLY A 330 9.94 -30.05 14.79
C GLY A 330 10.94 -30.24 13.64
N THR A 331 10.65 -31.14 12.71
CA THR A 331 11.57 -31.53 11.63
C THR A 331 10.88 -31.58 10.26
N LYS A 332 11.70 -31.60 9.20
CA LYS A 332 11.21 -31.84 7.83
C LYS A 332 10.52 -33.21 7.70
N ALA A 333 10.91 -34.20 8.52
CA ALA A 333 10.30 -35.53 8.52
C ALA A 333 8.88 -35.49 9.09
N ASP A 334 8.66 -34.75 10.18
CA ASP A 334 7.34 -34.60 10.80
C ASP A 334 6.34 -33.95 9.82
N LEU A 335 6.80 -32.92 9.10
CA LEU A 335 6.00 -32.24 8.08
C LEU A 335 5.59 -33.20 6.95
N LEU A 336 6.52 -34.05 6.51
CA LEU A 336 6.29 -35.00 5.43
C LEU A 336 5.33 -36.11 5.86
N SER A 337 5.45 -36.61 7.09
CA SER A 337 4.51 -37.58 7.68
C SER A 337 3.10 -37.00 7.75
N LEU A 338 2.96 -35.77 8.24
CA LEU A 338 1.68 -35.09 8.32
C LEU A 338 1.05 -34.91 6.93
N PHE A 339 1.82 -34.52 5.91
CA PHE A 339 1.29 -34.41 4.55
C PHE A 339 0.84 -35.74 3.98
N GLN A 340 1.52 -36.84 4.31
CA GLN A 340 1.08 -38.18 3.90
C GLN A 340 -0.25 -38.54 4.55
N GLU A 341 -0.40 -38.33 5.85
CA GLU A 341 -1.65 -38.56 6.57
C GLU A 341 -2.80 -37.69 6.05
N LEU A 342 -2.55 -36.40 5.83
CA LEU A 342 -3.52 -35.47 5.26
C LEU A 342 -3.92 -35.84 3.84
N ASN A 343 -3.01 -36.38 3.03
CA ASN A 343 -3.34 -36.82 1.67
C ASN A 343 -4.25 -38.05 1.69
N VAL A 344 -4.01 -39.01 2.61
CA VAL A 344 -4.91 -40.16 2.82
C VAL A 344 -6.29 -39.67 3.26
N ALA A 345 -6.36 -38.83 4.30
CA ALA A 345 -7.62 -38.29 4.80
C ALA A 345 -8.37 -37.48 3.73
N LYS A 346 -7.66 -36.70 2.91
CA LYS A 346 -8.24 -35.92 1.82
C LYS A 346 -8.85 -36.83 0.75
N ARG A 347 -8.17 -37.90 0.34
CA ARG A 347 -8.69 -38.85 -0.66
C ARG A 347 -9.99 -39.51 -0.19
N GLU A 348 -10.01 -40.00 1.05
CA GLU A 348 -11.21 -40.60 1.66
C GLU A 348 -12.34 -39.56 1.76
N TYR A 349 -12.05 -38.35 2.23
CA TYR A 349 -13.04 -37.27 2.32
C TYR A 349 -13.58 -36.86 0.94
N ASP A 350 -12.71 -36.74 -0.07
CA ASP A 350 -13.08 -36.36 -1.43
C ASP A 350 -14.04 -37.35 -2.07
N GLN A 351 -13.96 -38.64 -1.72
CA GLN A 351 -14.88 -39.68 -2.17
C GLN A 351 -16.31 -39.47 -1.62
N ILE A 352 -16.43 -38.99 -0.38
CA ILE A 352 -17.73 -38.89 0.33
C ILE A 352 -18.29 -37.46 0.43
N LYS A 353 -17.50 -36.41 0.15
CA LYS A 353 -17.89 -35.01 0.43
C LYS A 353 -19.22 -34.59 -0.22
N SER A 354 -19.50 -35.07 -1.42
CA SER A 354 -20.75 -34.77 -2.14
C SER A 354 -21.95 -35.46 -1.50
N ALA A 355 -21.80 -36.73 -1.13
CA ALA A 355 -22.81 -37.50 -0.40
C ALA A 355 -23.11 -36.86 0.96
N LEU A 356 -22.07 -36.42 1.67
CA LEU A 356 -22.21 -35.75 2.97
C LEU A 356 -22.97 -34.42 2.84
N LYS A 357 -22.75 -33.65 1.77
CA LYS A 357 -23.52 -32.43 1.50
C LYS A 357 -24.98 -32.75 1.19
N MET A 358 -25.21 -33.78 0.37
CA MET A 358 -26.54 -34.20 -0.09
C MET A 358 -27.41 -34.75 1.06
N VAL A 359 -26.83 -35.60 1.92
CA VAL A 359 -27.53 -36.22 3.06
C VAL A 359 -27.96 -35.16 4.09
N LYS A 360 -27.16 -34.10 4.29
CA LYS A 360 -27.52 -32.98 5.16
C LYS A 360 -28.73 -32.19 4.63
N GLN A 361 -28.88 -32.08 3.32
CA GLN A 361 -29.94 -31.30 2.68
C GLN A 361 -31.23 -32.11 2.46
N THR A 362 -31.11 -33.36 2.05
CA THR A 362 -32.24 -34.17 1.55
C THR A 362 -32.55 -35.39 2.41
N GLY A 363 -31.71 -35.68 3.40
CA GLY A 363 -31.81 -36.90 4.21
C GLY A 363 -31.17 -38.14 3.59
N TYR A 364 -30.77 -38.08 2.31
CA TYR A 364 -30.12 -39.19 1.61
C TYR A 364 -28.98 -38.71 0.72
N GLY A 365 -27.79 -39.31 0.84
CA GLY A 365 -26.61 -38.94 0.06
C GLY A 365 -25.98 -40.14 -0.63
N ILE A 366 -25.50 -39.95 -1.85
CA ILE A 366 -24.86 -41.01 -2.64
C ILE A 366 -23.47 -40.56 -3.06
N ALA A 367 -22.46 -41.36 -2.71
CA ALA A 367 -21.11 -41.25 -3.23
C ALA A 367 -20.93 -42.32 -4.30
N SER A 368 -20.72 -41.86 -5.54
CA SER A 368 -20.53 -42.75 -6.69
C SER A 368 -19.12 -43.34 -6.65
N PRO A 369 -18.96 -44.62 -7.02
CA PRO A 369 -17.64 -45.23 -7.11
C PRO A 369 -16.79 -44.52 -8.16
N THR A 370 -15.51 -44.40 -7.89
CA THR A 370 -14.51 -43.93 -8.85
C THR A 370 -14.10 -45.07 -9.80
N LEU A 371 -13.37 -44.75 -10.87
CA LEU A 371 -12.79 -45.76 -11.76
C LEU A 371 -11.83 -46.71 -11.01
N GLU A 372 -11.13 -46.20 -10.00
CA GLU A 372 -10.22 -47.00 -9.15
C GLU A 372 -10.99 -48.05 -8.32
N ASP A 373 -12.28 -47.78 -8.03
CA ASP A 373 -13.17 -48.67 -7.29
C ASP A 373 -13.83 -49.74 -8.18
N MET A 374 -13.69 -49.64 -9.51
CA MET A 374 -14.32 -50.57 -10.45
C MET A 374 -13.48 -51.82 -10.69
N LYS A 375 -14.07 -52.99 -10.49
CA LYS A 375 -13.49 -54.29 -10.87
C LYS A 375 -14.15 -54.80 -12.13
N LEU A 376 -13.37 -55.00 -13.19
CA LEU A 376 -13.84 -55.58 -14.44
C LEU A 376 -13.60 -57.10 -14.43
N ASP A 377 -14.65 -57.89 -14.58
CA ASP A 377 -14.53 -59.33 -14.79
C ASP A 377 -13.98 -59.59 -16.22
N PRO A 378 -13.28 -60.72 -16.45
CA PRO A 378 -12.83 -61.08 -17.79
C PRO A 378 -13.99 -61.12 -18.80
N PRO A 379 -13.79 -60.63 -20.04
CA PRO A 379 -14.83 -60.62 -21.07
C PRO A 379 -15.25 -62.05 -21.43
N GLU A 380 -16.57 -62.29 -21.44
CA GLU A 380 -17.14 -63.58 -21.84
C GLU A 380 -17.75 -63.48 -23.25
N ILE A 381 -17.49 -64.46 -24.11
CA ILE A 381 -18.14 -64.54 -25.42
C ILE A 381 -19.54 -65.11 -25.23
N ILE A 382 -20.54 -64.39 -25.73
CA ILE A 382 -21.93 -64.83 -25.76
C ILE A 382 -22.38 -65.10 -27.20
N LYS A 383 -23.24 -66.10 -27.38
CA LYS A 383 -23.80 -66.46 -28.69
C LYS A 383 -25.32 -66.37 -28.63
N GLN A 384 -25.92 -65.66 -29.59
CA GLN A 384 -27.37 -65.56 -29.74
C GLN A 384 -27.73 -65.83 -31.21
N GLY A 385 -28.31 -67.00 -31.48
CA GLY A 385 -28.55 -67.47 -32.86
C GLY A 385 -27.24 -67.66 -33.64
N SER A 386 -27.11 -66.96 -34.78
CA SER A 386 -25.93 -66.97 -35.65
C SER A 386 -24.88 -65.90 -35.29
N ARG A 387 -25.13 -65.02 -34.31
CA ARG A 387 -24.26 -63.89 -33.97
C ARG A 387 -23.50 -64.13 -32.67
N TYR A 388 -22.27 -63.63 -32.61
CA TYR A 388 -21.42 -63.62 -31.43
C TYR A 388 -21.30 -62.20 -30.89
N GLY A 389 -21.26 -62.07 -29.57
CA GLY A 389 -21.05 -60.81 -28.86
C GLY A 389 -20.11 -61.01 -27.67
N ILE A 390 -19.74 -59.91 -27.03
CA ILE A 390 -18.90 -59.90 -25.83
C ILE A 390 -19.73 -59.35 -24.68
N LYS A 391 -19.74 -60.06 -23.56
CA LYS A 391 -20.34 -59.63 -22.30
C LYS A 391 -19.23 -59.10 -21.41
N LEU A 392 -19.29 -57.80 -21.13
CA LEU A 392 -18.44 -57.13 -20.15
C LEU A 392 -19.24 -56.98 -18.86
N LYS A 393 -18.65 -57.35 -17.73
CA LYS A 393 -19.26 -57.21 -16.42
C LYS A 393 -18.32 -56.43 -15.52
N ALA A 394 -18.79 -55.29 -15.03
CA ALA A 394 -18.07 -54.46 -14.07
C ALA A 394 -18.82 -54.46 -12.74
N LYS A 395 -18.08 -54.52 -11.64
CA LYS A 395 -18.61 -54.41 -10.27
C LYS A 395 -17.98 -53.21 -9.60
N ALA A 396 -18.83 -52.32 -9.08
CA ALA A 396 -18.41 -51.15 -8.34
C ALA A 396 -19.33 -50.97 -7.12
N SER A 397 -18.78 -50.49 -6.01
CA SER A 397 -19.53 -50.30 -4.76
C SER A 397 -19.81 -48.82 -4.54
N SER A 398 -21.08 -48.42 -4.48
CA SER A 398 -21.48 -47.08 -4.07
C SER A 398 -21.61 -46.98 -2.56
N ILE A 399 -21.32 -45.80 -1.99
CA ILE A 399 -21.56 -45.51 -0.58
C ILE A 399 -22.85 -44.70 -0.48
N HIS A 400 -23.75 -45.13 0.41
CA HIS A 400 -25.02 -44.47 0.65
C HIS A 400 -25.05 -43.97 2.11
N MET A 401 -25.31 -42.68 2.29
CA MET A 401 -25.47 -42.03 3.59
C MET A 401 -26.95 -41.74 3.84
N ILE A 402 -27.45 -42.07 5.02
CA ILE A 402 -28.86 -41.89 5.39
C ILE A 402 -28.90 -41.07 6.68
N LYS A 403 -29.61 -39.94 6.66
CA LYS A 403 -29.93 -39.20 7.89
C LYS A 403 -31.18 -39.82 8.50
N VAL A 404 -31.11 -40.14 9.78
CA VAL A 404 -32.24 -40.64 10.56
C VAL A 404 -32.44 -39.71 11.74
N ASP A 405 -33.64 -39.16 11.86
CA ASP A 405 -34.02 -38.35 13.03
C ASP A 405 -34.48 -39.30 14.15
N VAL A 406 -33.90 -39.16 15.34
CA VAL A 406 -34.22 -39.97 16.51
C VAL A 406 -34.92 -39.10 17.53
N GLU A 407 -36.16 -39.44 17.82
CA GLU A 407 -36.94 -38.78 18.85
C GLU A 407 -36.77 -39.53 20.19
N SER A 408 -36.41 -38.80 21.24
CA SER A 408 -36.40 -39.31 22.62
C SER A 408 -37.24 -38.40 23.49
N THR A 409 -38.26 -38.96 24.12
CA THR A 409 -39.10 -38.24 25.08
C THR A 409 -38.62 -38.55 26.50
N PHE A 410 -38.53 -37.51 27.33
CA PHE A 410 -38.25 -37.64 28.75
C PHE A 410 -39.53 -37.26 29.51
N GLU A 411 -40.18 -38.25 30.11
CA GLU A 411 -41.48 -38.10 30.79
C GLU A 411 -41.33 -38.49 32.27
N PRO A 412 -40.70 -37.65 33.11
CA PRO A 412 -40.53 -37.94 34.53
C PRO A 412 -41.88 -37.85 35.25
N ILE A 413 -42.15 -38.81 36.14
CA ILE A 413 -43.33 -38.80 37.02
C ILE A 413 -42.92 -38.21 38.36
N ILE A 414 -43.39 -37.00 38.68
CA ILE A 414 -42.84 -36.15 39.76
C ILE A 414 -43.80 -36.00 40.94
N GLY A 415 -45.09 -36.33 40.76
CA GLY A 415 -46.09 -36.33 41.82
C GLY A 415 -47.35 -35.58 41.42
N SER A 416 -47.77 -34.61 42.24
CA SER A 416 -49.03 -33.86 42.05
C SER A 416 -48.98 -32.90 40.86
N GLU A 417 -50.15 -32.46 40.40
CA GLU A 417 -50.28 -31.49 39.30
C GLU A 417 -49.54 -30.16 39.61
N LEU A 418 -49.56 -29.74 40.88
CA LEU A 418 -48.93 -28.49 41.31
C LEU A 418 -47.39 -28.57 41.21
N GLN A 419 -46.80 -29.71 41.60
CA GLN A 419 -45.36 -29.97 41.47
C GLN A 419 -44.93 -30.05 39.99
N SER A 420 -45.79 -30.60 39.13
CA SER A 420 -45.52 -30.66 37.69
C SER A 420 -45.52 -29.26 37.05
N LYS A 421 -46.45 -28.40 37.46
CA LYS A 421 -46.51 -26.98 37.03
C LYS A 421 -45.31 -26.17 37.52
N GLU A 422 -44.84 -26.40 38.74
CA GLU A 422 -43.63 -25.76 39.26
C GLU A 422 -42.38 -26.14 38.45
N LEU A 423 -42.21 -27.40 38.06
CA LEU A 423 -41.10 -27.81 37.21
C LEU A 423 -41.17 -27.19 35.82
N ILE A 424 -42.35 -27.15 35.19
CA ILE A 424 -42.53 -26.51 33.89
C ILE A 424 -42.13 -25.02 33.98
N ASN A 425 -42.54 -24.34 35.03
CA ASN A 425 -42.15 -22.94 35.27
C ASN A 425 -40.64 -22.80 35.50
N TYR A 426 -40.01 -23.71 36.26
CA TYR A 426 -38.56 -23.71 36.47
C TYR A 426 -37.78 -23.88 35.16
N LEU A 427 -38.23 -24.76 34.26
CA LEU A 427 -37.60 -24.98 32.96
C LEU A 427 -37.82 -23.83 31.98
N THR A 428 -39.00 -23.20 32.00
CA THR A 428 -39.38 -22.18 31.02
C THR A 428 -38.91 -20.77 31.39
N LYS A 429 -38.58 -20.51 32.67
CA LYS A 429 -38.16 -19.18 33.16
C LYS A 429 -36.74 -18.78 32.74
N ASN A 430 -35.95 -19.72 32.21
CA ASN A 430 -34.62 -19.45 31.65
C ASN A 430 -34.76 -19.10 30.14
N GLU A 431 -34.86 -17.82 29.81
CA GLU A 431 -35.26 -17.26 28.49
C GLU A 431 -34.34 -17.56 27.28
N ASN A 432 -33.35 -18.44 27.38
CA ASN A 432 -32.53 -18.84 26.24
C ASN A 432 -32.76 -20.32 25.92
N GLU A 433 -33.09 -20.66 24.67
CA GLU A 433 -33.31 -22.06 24.22
C GLU A 433 -32.15 -23.00 24.57
N SER A 434 -30.92 -22.48 24.69
CA SER A 434 -29.74 -23.23 25.12
C SER A 434 -29.62 -23.46 26.64
N GLY A 435 -30.35 -22.71 27.46
CA GLY A 435 -30.33 -22.78 28.92
C GLY A 435 -31.15 -23.94 29.50
N ILE A 436 -32.23 -24.33 28.81
CA ILE A 436 -33.08 -25.47 29.20
C ILE A 436 -32.27 -26.77 29.22
N TRP A 437 -31.42 -26.98 28.22
CA TRP A 437 -30.56 -28.17 28.11
C TRP A 437 -29.55 -28.31 29.26
N LYS A 438 -29.07 -27.18 29.79
CA LYS A 438 -28.15 -27.16 30.94
C LYS A 438 -28.85 -27.17 32.29
N SER A 439 -30.18 -27.18 32.31
CA SER A 439 -30.94 -27.19 33.56
C SER A 439 -30.78 -28.54 34.25
N GLU A 440 -30.56 -28.49 35.56
CA GLU A 440 -30.33 -29.68 36.37
C GLU A 440 -31.67 -30.22 36.89
N ILE A 441 -31.96 -31.48 36.60
CA ILE A 441 -33.17 -32.17 37.03
C ILE A 441 -32.74 -33.47 37.73
N PHE A 442 -33.05 -33.59 39.02
CA PHE A 442 -32.67 -34.74 39.86
C PHE A 442 -31.15 -35.02 39.96
N GLY A 443 -30.33 -33.97 40.01
CA GLY A 443 -28.87 -34.10 40.17
C GLY A 443 -28.12 -34.49 38.90
N ARG A 444 -28.78 -34.40 37.74
CA ARG A 444 -28.17 -34.58 36.40
C ARG A 444 -28.72 -33.50 35.47
N SER A 445 -27.93 -33.09 34.48
CA SER A 445 -28.38 -32.12 33.48
C SER A 445 -29.26 -32.77 32.40
N LEU A 446 -30.22 -32.02 31.89
CA LEU A 446 -31.20 -32.52 30.92
C LEU A 446 -30.55 -32.98 29.60
N ASP A 447 -29.51 -32.29 29.14
CA ASP A 447 -28.72 -32.66 27.95
C ASP A 447 -28.10 -34.05 28.06
N VAL A 448 -27.53 -34.40 29.21
CA VAL A 448 -26.95 -35.73 29.47
C VAL A 448 -28.03 -36.81 29.41
N ILE A 449 -29.19 -36.56 30.05
CA ILE A 449 -30.31 -37.53 30.08
C ILE A 449 -30.84 -37.77 28.66
N VAL A 450 -31.01 -36.72 27.86
CA VAL A 450 -31.51 -36.83 26.49
C VAL A 450 -30.47 -37.46 25.56
N GLN A 451 -29.19 -37.13 25.69
CA GLN A 451 -28.11 -37.76 24.94
C GLN A 451 -28.01 -39.26 25.22
N GLU A 452 -28.10 -39.67 26.50
CA GLU A 452 -28.13 -41.09 26.88
C GLU A 452 -29.33 -41.82 26.25
N GLY A 453 -30.51 -41.20 26.27
CA GLY A 453 -31.72 -41.73 25.64
C GLY A 453 -31.60 -41.90 24.12
N ILE A 454 -31.04 -40.89 23.44
CA ILE A 454 -30.75 -40.94 21.99
C ILE A 454 -29.70 -42.01 21.69
N GLN A 455 -28.62 -42.08 22.45
CA GLN A 455 -27.54 -43.05 22.24
C GLN A 455 -28.01 -44.49 22.46
N ALA A 456 -28.87 -44.73 23.44
CA ALA A 456 -29.51 -46.02 23.66
C ALA A 456 -30.37 -46.43 22.44
N LYS A 457 -31.20 -45.51 21.92
CA LYS A 457 -32.02 -45.76 20.72
C LYS A 457 -31.18 -45.98 19.45
N LEU A 458 -30.10 -45.22 19.26
CA LEU A 458 -29.17 -45.42 18.15
C LEU A 458 -28.47 -46.79 18.19
N SER A 459 -28.22 -47.29 19.41
CA SER A 459 -27.60 -48.60 19.64
C SER A 459 -28.57 -49.77 19.54
N MET A 460 -29.89 -49.53 19.50
CA MET A 460 -30.90 -50.59 19.45
C MET A 460 -30.95 -51.34 18.11
N MET A 461 -30.50 -50.74 17.00
CA MET A 461 -30.59 -51.39 15.69
C MET A 461 -29.56 -52.54 15.60
N PRO A 462 -29.98 -53.81 15.62
CA PRO A 462 -29.03 -54.92 15.62
C PRO A 462 -28.40 -55.10 14.23
N ASP A 463 -27.19 -55.67 14.19
CA ASP A 463 -26.41 -55.78 12.95
C ASP A 463 -27.12 -56.60 11.86
N ASN A 464 -27.94 -57.57 12.24
CA ASN A 464 -28.74 -58.35 11.28
C ASN A 464 -29.75 -57.47 10.51
N ILE A 465 -30.33 -56.43 11.14
CA ILE A 465 -31.24 -55.48 10.48
C ILE A 465 -30.44 -54.54 9.59
N ARG A 466 -29.30 -54.04 10.06
CA ARG A 466 -28.38 -53.20 9.25
C ARG A 466 -27.96 -53.92 7.97
N PHE A 467 -27.63 -55.21 8.08
CA PHE A 467 -27.27 -56.05 6.94
C PHE A 467 -28.46 -56.28 5.99
N LYS A 468 -29.66 -56.56 6.51
CA LYS A 468 -30.88 -56.69 5.70
C LYS A 468 -31.21 -55.39 4.95
N LEU A 469 -31.04 -54.23 5.58
CA LEU A 469 -31.24 -52.92 4.96
C LEU A 469 -30.26 -52.73 3.78
N CYS A 470 -28.98 -52.99 3.99
CA CYS A 470 -27.94 -52.92 2.95
C CYS A 470 -28.24 -53.89 1.78
N GLN A 471 -28.62 -55.13 2.06
CA GLN A 471 -29.01 -56.09 1.03
C GLN A 471 -30.25 -55.66 0.25
N THR A 472 -31.21 -55.03 0.92
CA THR A 472 -32.44 -54.53 0.29
C THR A 472 -32.11 -53.40 -0.68
N LEU A 473 -31.31 -52.41 -0.25
CA LEU A 473 -30.81 -51.34 -1.12
C LEU A 473 -30.01 -51.92 -2.31
N THR A 474 -29.13 -52.89 -2.06
CA THR A 474 -28.36 -53.57 -3.12
C THR A 474 -29.27 -54.24 -4.15
N LYS A 475 -30.35 -54.91 -3.71
CA LYS A 475 -31.31 -55.55 -4.62
C LYS A 475 -32.10 -54.54 -5.44
N ILE A 476 -32.54 -53.44 -4.82
CA ILE A 476 -33.30 -52.37 -5.49
C ILE A 476 -32.46 -51.77 -6.61
N ILE A 477 -31.22 -51.39 -6.31
CA ILE A 477 -30.29 -50.78 -7.28
C ILE A 477 -30.00 -51.73 -8.44
N ASN A 478 -29.67 -53.00 -8.16
CA ASN A 478 -29.32 -53.97 -9.21
C ASN A 478 -30.51 -54.42 -10.06
N LYS A 479 -31.72 -54.46 -9.51
CA LYS A 479 -32.93 -54.89 -10.23
C LYS A 479 -33.68 -53.73 -10.90
N GLY A 480 -33.29 -52.48 -10.65
CA GLY A 480 -33.97 -51.29 -11.18
C GLY A 480 -35.44 -51.20 -10.75
N SER A 481 -35.81 -51.75 -9.59
CA SER A 481 -37.20 -51.79 -9.13
C SER A 481 -37.59 -50.45 -8.50
N SER A 482 -38.71 -49.86 -8.92
CA SER A 482 -39.16 -48.54 -8.44
C SER A 482 -39.87 -48.57 -7.09
N ASN A 483 -40.41 -49.74 -6.68
CA ASN A 483 -41.28 -49.86 -5.51
C ASN A 483 -40.64 -50.76 -4.46
N MET A 484 -40.63 -50.32 -3.20
CA MET A 484 -40.18 -51.08 -2.04
C MET A 484 -41.30 -51.16 -1.00
N ILE A 485 -41.62 -52.38 -0.54
CA ILE A 485 -42.50 -52.60 0.61
C ILE A 485 -41.64 -53.18 1.72
N ALA A 486 -41.53 -52.47 2.84
CA ALA A 486 -40.90 -52.94 4.05
C ALA A 486 -41.98 -53.17 5.11
N ILE A 487 -42.02 -54.37 5.69
CA ILE A 487 -42.92 -54.71 6.81
C ILE A 487 -42.06 -54.81 8.04
N VAL A 488 -42.27 -53.89 8.99
CA VAL A 488 -41.68 -53.92 10.33
C VAL A 488 -42.73 -54.58 11.24
N ILE A 489 -42.33 -55.63 11.96
CA ILE A 489 -43.21 -56.42 12.85
C ILE A 489 -42.94 -56.02 14.29
#